data_AF-A0A966CNP0-F1
#
_entry.id   AF-A0A966CNP0-F1
#
_cell.length_a   1.000
_cell.length_b   1.000
_cell.length_c   1.000
_cell.angle_alpha   90.00
_cell.angle_beta   90.00
_cell.angle_gamma   90.00
#
_symmetry.space_group_name_H-M   'P 1'
#
loop_
_entity.id
_entity.type
_entity.pdbx_description
1 polymer ?
#
loop_
_entity_poly.entity_id
_entity_poly.type
_entity_poly.pdbx_seq_one_letter_code
_entity_poly.pdbx_strand_id
1 'polypeptide(L)' 'LRDKPIVIEAIPTSAYPLPAPRPANSVLATGRIRNAFGLALPNWQEDLAECVRELYSGTLQAE' A
#
# COMPACT_ATOMS: atom_id res chain seq x y z
N LEU A 1 -19.50 3.35 12.41
CA LEU A 1 -18.58 3.04 11.29
C LEU A 1 -18.21 1.56 11.22
N ARG A 2 -18.14 0.81 12.34
CA ARG A 2 -17.74 -0.60 12.34
C ARG A 2 -18.72 -1.57 11.66
N ASP A 3 -20.03 -1.27 11.65
CA ASP A 3 -21.06 -2.23 11.21
C ASP A 3 -21.67 -1.94 9.82
N LYS A 4 -21.10 -1.00 9.05
CA LYS A 4 -21.58 -0.69 7.69
C LYS A 4 -20.59 -1.22 6.65
N PRO A 5 -21.02 -2.01 5.65
CA PRO A 5 -20.13 -2.43 4.58
C PRO A 5 -19.64 -1.20 3.81
N ILE A 6 -18.32 -1.10 3.66
CA ILE A 6 -17.68 -0.05 2.87
C ILE A 6 -17.60 -0.55 1.42
N VAL A 7 -18.27 0.16 0.52
CA VAL A 7 -18.20 -0.08 -0.93
C VAL A 7 -17.07 0.76 -1.50
N ILE A 8 -16.18 0.14 -2.27
CA ILE A 8 -15.04 0.81 -2.93
C ILE A 8 -15.30 0.81 -4.43
N GLU A 9 -15.31 2.00 -5.05
CA GLU A 9 -15.56 2.20 -6.47
C GLU A 9 -14.34 2.81 -7.17
N ALA A 10 -14.02 2.31 -8.36
CA ALA A 10 -12.92 2.83 -9.16
C ALA A 10 -13.31 4.15 -9.85
N ILE A 11 -12.41 5.12 -9.84
CA ILE A 11 -12.58 6.43 -10.49
C ILE A 11 -11.33 6.83 -11.29
N PRO A 12 -11.46 7.67 -12.32
CA PRO A 12 -10.30 8.24 -12.99
C PRO A 12 -9.61 9.30 -12.13
N THR A 13 -8.31 9.53 -12.33
CA THR A 13 -7.56 10.59 -11.63
C THR A 13 -8.16 11.98 -11.83
N SER A 14 -8.81 12.23 -12.98
CA SER A 14 -9.50 13.51 -13.26
C SER A 14 -10.68 13.80 -12.34
N ALA A 15 -11.28 12.78 -11.72
CA ALA A 15 -12.35 12.96 -10.74
C ALA A 15 -11.84 13.51 -9.39
N TYR A 16 -10.52 13.54 -9.18
CA TYR A 16 -9.88 14.10 -7.99
C TYR A 16 -8.64 14.95 -8.36
N PRO A 17 -8.84 16.19 -8.83
CA PRO A 17 -7.76 17.03 -9.34
C PRO A 17 -6.85 17.51 -8.19
N LEU A 18 -5.53 17.42 -8.41
CA LEU A 18 -4.50 17.87 -7.47
C LEU A 18 -3.57 18.88 -8.17
N PRO A 19 -3.02 19.87 -7.43
CA PRO A 19 -2.13 20.88 -8.03
C PRO A 19 -0.89 20.28 -8.69
N ALA A 20 -0.32 19.22 -8.11
CA ALA A 20 0.82 18.52 -8.67
C ALA A 20 0.35 17.32 -9.52
N PRO A 21 0.72 17.24 -10.80
CA PRO A 21 0.38 16.10 -11.65
C PRO A 21 0.87 14.78 -11.06
N ARG A 22 0.09 13.71 -11.27
CA ARG A 22 0.47 12.35 -10.88
C ARG A 22 0.85 11.55 -12.12
N PRO A 23 2.01 10.87 -12.15
CA PRO A 23 2.37 10.00 -13.26
C PRO A 23 1.42 8.80 -13.33
N ALA A 24 1.13 8.34 -14.56
CA ALA A 24 0.27 7.18 -14.79
C ALA A 24 0.91 5.85 -14.35
N ASN A 25 2.25 5.79 -14.30
CA ASN A 25 3.00 4.61 -13.88
C ASN A 25 4.19 5.03 -13.02
N SER A 26 4.25 4.51 -11.80
CA SER A 26 5.34 4.72 -10.84
C SER A 26 6.01 3.41 -10.41
N VAL A 27 5.78 2.30 -11.13
CA VAL A 27 6.39 1.01 -10.80
C VAL A 27 7.89 1.05 -11.07
N LEU A 28 8.70 0.67 -10.08
CA LEU A 28 10.16 0.68 -10.15
C LEU A 28 10.73 -0.73 -10.31
N ALA A 29 11.69 -0.88 -11.23
CA ALA A 29 12.44 -2.12 -11.38
C ALA A 29 13.53 -2.25 -10.30
N THR A 30 13.49 -3.35 -9.54
CA THR A 30 14.34 -3.56 -8.34
C THR A 30 15.53 -4.49 -8.60
N GLY A 31 15.79 -4.85 -9.86
CA GLY A 31 16.85 -5.79 -10.24
C GLY A 31 18.25 -5.36 -9.81
N ARG A 32 18.55 -4.05 -9.80
CA ARG A 32 19.86 -3.55 -9.36
C ARG A 32 20.12 -3.83 -7.88
N ILE A 33 19.12 -3.62 -7.03
CA ILE A 33 19.21 -3.90 -5.57
C ILE A 33 19.43 -5.40 -5.36
N ARG A 34 18.64 -6.23 -6.04
CA ARG A 34 18.77 -7.69 -5.97
C ARG A 34 20.16 -8.17 -6.38
N ASN A 35 20.69 -7.68 -7.50
CA ASN A 35 21.98 -8.13 -8.00
C ASN A 35 23.15 -7.63 -7.15
N ALA A 36 23.07 -6.39 -6.64
CA ALA A 36 24.15 -5.79 -5.84
C ALA A 36 24.22 -6.36 -4.42
N PHE A 37 23.07 -6.67 -3.81
CA PHE A 37 23.00 -7.00 -2.38
C PHE A 37 22.45 -8.41 -2.10
N GLY A 38 22.00 -9.14 -3.12
CA GLY A 38 21.32 -10.44 -2.92
C GLY A 38 19.93 -10.31 -2.27
N LEU A 39 19.39 -9.10 -2.17
CA LEU A 39 18.12 -8.82 -1.50
C LEU A 39 16.96 -8.85 -2.49
N ALA A 40 16.01 -9.76 -2.28
CA ALA A 40 14.72 -9.73 -2.95
C ALA A 40 13.71 -8.97 -2.08
N LEU A 41 12.96 -8.05 -2.69
CA LEU A 41 11.80 -7.48 -2.03
C LEU A 41 10.66 -8.50 -2.08
N PRO A 42 9.96 -8.73 -0.96
CA PRO A 42 8.82 -9.62 -0.93
C PRO A 42 7.66 -9.04 -1.76
N ASN A 43 6.64 -9.86 -1.95
CA ASN A 43 5.44 -9.41 -2.62
C ASN A 43 4.71 -8.35 -1.73
N TRP A 44 4.20 -7.26 -2.33
CA TRP A 44 3.63 -6.15 -1.55
C TRP A 44 2.43 -6.56 -0.68
N GLN A 45 1.70 -7.61 -1.07
CA GLN A 45 0.58 -8.13 -0.27
C GLN A 45 1.04 -8.76 1.05
N GLU A 46 2.24 -9.36 1.07
CA GLU A 46 2.81 -9.98 2.27
C GLU A 46 3.22 -8.90 3.28
N ASP A 47 3.99 -7.90 2.84
CA ASP A 47 4.40 -6.78 3.68
C ASP A 47 3.20 -5.95 4.19
N LEU A 48 2.19 -5.73 3.34
CA LEU A 48 0.99 -5.00 3.77
C LEU A 48 0.25 -5.75 4.88
N ALA A 49 0.16 -7.08 4.79
CA ALA A 49 -0.50 -7.88 5.82
C ALA A 49 0.24 -7.78 7.16
N GLU A 50 1.58 -7.76 7.15
CA GLU A 50 2.40 -7.51 8.34
C GLU A 50 2.10 -6.15 8.96
N CYS A 51 2.17 -5.07 8.18
CA CYS A 51 1.93 -3.72 8.67
C CYS A 51 0.52 -3.55 9.23
N VAL A 52 -0.50 -4.06 8.54
CA VAL A 52 -1.88 -4.01 9.03
C VAL A 52 -1.98 -4.78 10.35
N ARG A 53 -1.40 -5.98 10.44
CA ARG A 53 -1.44 -6.75 11.69
C ARG A 53 -0.81 -5.98 12.86
N GLU A 54 0.32 -5.31 12.64
CA GLU A 54 0.99 -4.50 13.65
C GLU A 54 0.07 -3.37 14.15
N LEU A 55 -0.53 -2.61 13.23
CA LEU A 55 -1.47 -1.53 13.55
C LEU A 55 -2.65 -2.01 14.43
N TYR A 56 -3.15 -3.21 14.16
CA TYR A 56 -4.25 -3.79 14.93
C TYR A 56 -3.78 -4.47 16.23
N SER A 57 -2.54 -4.98 16.29
CA SER A 57 -2.00 -5.60 17.51
C SER A 57 -1.76 -4.62 18.66
N GLY A 58 -1.36 -3.38 18.36
CA GLY A 58 -1.25 -2.31 19.37
C GLY A 58 -2.60 -1.73 19.80
N THR A 59 -3.63 -1.89 18.98
CA THR A 59 -4.99 -1.41 19.25
C THR A 59 -5.77 -2.36 20.16
N LEU A 60 -5.38 -3.64 20.26
CA LEU A 60 -6.05 -4.66 21.08
C LEU A 60 -5.51 -4.81 22.53
N GLN A 61 -4.47 -4.04 22.91
CA GLN A 61 -3.95 -4.01 24.30
C GLN A 61 -4.47 -2.82 25.11
N ALA A 62 -5.18 -1.89 24.47
CA ALA A 62 -5.75 -0.70 25.10
C ALA A 62 -7.28 -0.84 25.18
N GLU A 63 -7.76 -1.95 25.75
CA GLU A 63 -9.14 -2.11 26.24
C GLU A 63 -9.13 -2.79 27.61
#